data_AF-F8Q986-F1
#
_entry.id   AF-F8Q986-F1
#
_cell.length_a   1.000
_cell.length_b   1.000
_cell.length_c   1.000
_cell.angle_alpha   90.00
_cell.angle_beta   90.00
_cell.angle_gamma   90.00
#
_symmetry.space_group_name_H-M   'P 1'
#
loop_
_entity.id
_entity.type
_entity.pdbx_description
1 polymer ?
#
loop_
_entity_poly.entity_id
_entity_poly.type
_entity_poly.pdbx_seq_one_letter_code
_entity_poly.pdbx_strand_id
1 'polypeptide(L)' 'EKIDNDDDKVKLEEEIKRLVPPEYHDFWKVFSKHKSECFPEAKPWDHAID' A
#
# COMPACT_ATOMS: atom_id res chain seq x y z
N GLU A 1 12.06 -3.07 -19.42
CA GLU A 1 10.67 -3.55 -19.52
C GLU A 1 10.30 -4.16 -18.17
N LYS A 2 9.57 -3.40 -17.33
CA LYS A 2 9.04 -3.93 -16.07
C LYS A 2 7.73 -4.60 -16.47
N ILE A 3 7.78 -5.92 -16.66
CA ILE A 3 6.57 -6.70 -16.89
C ILE A 3 5.90 -6.79 -15.53
N ASP A 4 5.07 -5.81 -15.21
CA ASP A 4 4.13 -5.93 -14.11
C ASP A 4 3.07 -6.94 -14.60
N ASN A 5 3.31 -8.22 -14.35
CA ASN A 5 2.33 -9.27 -14.52
C ASN A 5 1.15 -8.95 -13.60
N ASP A 6 0.10 -8.37 -14.17
CA ASP A 6 -1.15 -8.09 -13.47
C ASP A 6 -1.68 -9.36 -12.76
N ASP A 7 -1.45 -10.53 -13.37
CA ASP A 7 -1.81 -11.87 -12.90
C ASP A 7 -1.17 -12.26 -11.54
N ASP A 8 0.11 -11.94 -11.34
CA ASP A 8 0.84 -12.23 -10.08
C ASP A 8 0.33 -11.35 -8.92
N LYS A 9 -0.14 -10.13 -9.24
CA LYS A 9 -0.70 -9.20 -8.26
C LYS A 9 -2.05 -9.68 -7.75
N VAL A 10 -2.93 -10.20 -8.62
CA VAL A 10 -4.25 -10.71 -8.21
C VAL A 10 -4.12 -11.92 -7.28
N LYS A 11 -3.20 -12.82 -7.60
CA LYS A 11 -2.96 -14.04 -6.82
C LYS A 11 -2.42 -13.74 -5.42
N LEU A 12 -1.51 -12.76 -5.31
CA LEU A 12 -0.98 -12.30 -4.02
C LEU A 12 -2.08 -11.65 -3.16
N GLU A 13 -2.96 -10.85 -3.76
CA GLU A 13 -4.07 -10.22 -3.06
C GLU A 13 -5.08 -11.25 -2.52
N GLU A 14 -5.34 -12.32 -3.28
CA GLU A 14 -6.23 -13.40 -2.87
C GLU A 14 -5.66 -14.24 -1.71
N GLU A 15 -4.36 -14.51 -1.74
CA GLU A 15 -3.65 -15.23 -0.68
C GLU A 15 -3.59 -14.42 0.62
N ILE A 16 -3.28 -13.12 0.52
CA ILE A 16 -3.26 -12.21 1.67
C ILE A 16 -4.68 -12.09 2.27
N LYS A 17 -5.76 -12.05 1.48
CA LYS A 17 -7.14 -12.03 2.02
C LYS A 17 -7.50 -13.28 2.84
N ARG A 18 -6.89 -14.43 2.54
CA ARG A 18 -7.11 -15.68 3.30
C ARG A 18 -6.31 -15.71 4.61
N LEU A 19 -5.17 -15.03 4.64
CA LEU A 19 -4.31 -14.94 5.82
C LEU A 19 -4.71 -13.81 6.77
N VAL A 20 -5.27 -12.72 6.23
CA VAL A 20 -5.64 -11.54 7.01
C VAL A 20 -7.03 -11.74 7.62
N PRO A 21 -7.18 -11.57 8.95
CA PRO A 21 -8.48 -11.68 9.61
C PRO A 21 -9.49 -10.68 9.04
N PRO A 22 -10.79 -11.04 8.96
CA PRO A 22 -11.82 -10.23 8.30
C PRO A 22 -11.96 -8.82 8.88
N GLU A 23 -11.69 -8.65 10.17
CA GLU A 23 -11.68 -7.36 10.88
C GLU A 23 -10.71 -6.34 10.27
N TYR A 24 -9.67 -6.80 9.57
CA TYR A 24 -8.66 -5.93 8.96
C TYR A 24 -8.87 -5.67 7.47
N HIS A 25 -9.91 -6.25 6.85
CA HIS A 25 -10.16 -6.10 5.41
C HIS A 25 -10.50 -4.65 5.04
N ASP A 26 -11.08 -3.89 5.98
CA ASP A 26 -11.35 -2.46 5.82
C ASP A 26 -10.06 -1.62 5.64
N PHE A 27 -8.91 -2.13 6.11
CA PHE A 27 -7.61 -1.48 5.99
C PHE A 27 -6.81 -1.92 4.75
N TRP A 28 -7.39 -2.71 3.84
CA TRP A 28 -6.70 -3.14 2.62
C TRP A 28 -6.12 -1.98 1.81
N LYS A 29 -6.85 -0.86 1.78
CA LYS A 29 -6.45 0.38 1.09
C LYS A 29 -5.15 1.00 1.66
N VAL A 30 -4.81 0.69 2.91
CA VAL A 30 -3.62 1.20 3.59
C VAL A 30 -2.37 0.44 3.16
N PHE A 31 -2.51 -0.83 2.78
CA PHE A 31 -1.41 -1.68 2.30
C PHE A 31 -1.10 -1.51 0.80
N SER A 32 -1.78 -0.57 0.13
CA SER A 32 -1.48 -0.30 -1.28
C SER A 32 -0.06 0.27 -1.39
N LYS A 33 0.82 -0.49 -2.05
CA LYS A 33 2.23 -0.13 -2.28
C LYS A 33 2.40 1.28 -2.83
N HIS A 34 1.50 1.70 -3.71
CA HIS A 34 1.50 3.03 -4.31
C HIS A 34 1.33 4.15 -3.28
N LYS A 35 0.52 3.91 -2.23
CA LYS A 35 0.33 4.87 -1.13
C LYS A 35 1.46 4.84 -0.12
N SER A 36 2.10 3.69 0.09
CA SER A 36 3.28 3.61 0.98
C SER A 36 4.53 4.23 0.38
N GLU A 37 4.61 4.33 -0.95
CA GLU A 37 5.74 4.97 -1.65
C GLU A 37 5.58 6.50 -1.74
N CYS A 38 4.39 7.05 -1.50
CA CYS A 38 4.19 8.50 -1.48
C CYS A 38 4.69 9.08 -0.16
N PHE A 39 5.55 10.10 -0.24
CA PHE A 39 5.81 10.97 0.90
C PHE A 39 4.49 11.60 1.39
N PRO A 40 4.31 11.76 2.72
CA PRO A 40 3.20 12.52 3.24
C PRO A 40 3.20 13.94 2.66
N GLU A 41 2.02 14.53 2.52
CA GLU A 41 1.91 15.93 2.12
C GLU A 41 2.67 16.81 3.10
N ALA A 42 3.48 17.73 2.56
CA ALA A 42 4.20 18.70 3.36
C ALA A 42 3.22 19.49 4.23
N LYS A 43 3.46 19.47 5.54
CA LYS A 43 2.64 20.18 6.52
C LYS A 43 3.26 21.55 6.84
N PRO A 44 2.45 22.54 7.27
CA PRO A 44 2.95 23.85 7.67
C PRO A 44 3.95 23.82 8.84
N TRP A 45 4.00 22.71 9.58
CA TRP A 45 4.92 22.46 10.69
C TRP A 45 6.07 21.51 10.33
N ASP A 46 6.21 21.13 9.05
CA ASP A 46 7.43 20.49 8.56
C ASP A 46 8.52 21.56 8.49
N HIS A 47 9.14 21.81 9.64
CA HIS A 47 10.27 22.73 9.73
C HIS A 47 11.46 22.09 9.02
N ALA A 48 11.97 22.73 7.97
CA ALA A 48 13.28 22.41 7.43
C ALA A 48 14.33 22.75 8.51
N ILE A 49 15.19 21.79 8.82
CA ILE A 49 16.38 22.06 9.64
C ILE A 49 17.41 22.72 8.71
N ASP A 50 17.79 23.94 9.05
CA ASP A 50 18.86 24.72 8.40
C ASP A 50 20.25 24.21 8.84
#